data_AF-A0A2H0V4W9-F1
#
_entry.id   AF-A0A2H0V4W9-F1
#
_cell.length_a   1.000
_cell.length_b   1.000
_cell.length_c   1.000
_cell.angle_alpha   90.00
_cell.angle_beta   90.00
_cell.angle_gamma   90.00
#
_symmetry.space_group_name_H-M   'P 1'
#
loop_
_entity.id
_entity.type
_entity.pdbx_description
1 polymer ?
#
loop_
_entity_poly.entity_id
_entity_poly.type
_entity_poly.pdbx_seq_one_letter_code
_entity_poly.pdbx_strand_id
1 'polypeptide(L)'
;MKKMILILFVILSISLEYYNYLNHPQVLGIFLDIIGAYYLGQSFVTKNLDDIVCESWGSESNKYPGGLSDNLGISLYQQAIEARTGFIILTIGFIIQGVSITHPDWEIIKCLGGSLVILLLITVNIIHSSLLKPDRIVKKMDDRG
;
A
#
# COMPACT_ATOMS: atom_id res chain seq x y z
N MET A 1 13.52 0.45 3.55
CA MET A 1 12.47 0.85 4.51
C MET A 1 11.13 0.14 4.26
N LYS A 2 10.51 0.20 3.06
CA LYS A 2 9.20 -0.43 2.77
C LYS A 2 9.11 -1.93 3.13
N LYS A 3 10.12 -2.74 2.78
CA LYS A 3 10.15 -4.18 3.13
C LYS A 3 10.24 -4.45 4.64
N MET A 4 10.93 -3.58 5.39
CA MET A 4 11.07 -3.71 6.85
C MET A 4 9.74 -3.49 7.56
N ILE A 5 8.96 -2.50 7.10
CA ILE A 5 7.62 -2.22 7.65
C ILE A 5 6.63 -3.33 7.28
N LEU A 6 6.74 -3.92 6.08
CA LEU A 6 5.92 -5.08 5.71
C LEU A 6 6.20 -6.29 6.62
N ILE A 7 7.48 -6.58 6.89
CA ILE A 7 7.89 -7.63 7.84
C ILE A 7 7.33 -7.34 9.23
N LEU A 8 7.38 -6.08 9.68
CA LEU A 8 6.79 -5.67 10.95
C LEU A 8 5.27 -5.96 10.99
N PHE A 9 4.53 -5.63 9.94
CA PHE A 9 3.10 -5.96 9.86
C PHE A 9 2.83 -7.47 9.89
N VAL A 10 3.68 -8.28 9.25
CA VAL A 10 3.56 -9.75 9.33
C VAL A 10 3.80 -10.25 10.75
N ILE A 11 4.85 -9.79 11.42
CA ILE A 11 5.15 -10.16 12.82
C ILE A 11 4.01 -9.74 13.76
N LEU A 12 3.51 -8.52 13.59
CA LEU A 12 2.36 -8.02 14.36
C LEU A 12 1.11 -8.84 14.10
N SER A 13 0.83 -9.21 12.84
CA SER A 13 -0.33 -10.05 12.49
C SER A 13 -0.25 -11.40 13.19
N ILE A 14 0.90 -12.07 13.15
CA ILE A 14 1.13 -13.36 13.82
C ILE A 14 0.98 -13.22 15.34
N SER A 15 1.53 -12.14 15.91
CA SER A 15 1.46 -11.89 17.35
C SER A 15 0.03 -11.63 17.81
N LEU A 16 -0.71 -10.77 17.11
CA LEU A 16 -2.11 -10.46 17.42
C LEU A 16 -3.01 -11.68 17.25
N GLU A 17 -2.74 -12.53 16.25
CA GLU A 17 -3.43 -13.80 16.05
C GLU A 17 -3.14 -14.79 17.18
N TYR A 18 -1.89 -14.91 17.62
CA TYR A 18 -1.48 -15.79 18.72
C TYR A 18 -2.26 -15.49 20.02
N TYR A 19 -2.51 -14.20 20.29
CA TYR A 19 -3.32 -13.76 21.43
C TYR A 19 -4.83 -13.69 21.15
N ASN A 20 -5.30 -14.16 19.99
CA ASN A 20 -6.70 -14.13 19.55
C ASN A 20 -7.31 -12.72 19.40
N TYR A 21 -6.50 -11.67 19.35
CA TYR A 21 -7.00 -10.30 19.18
C TYR A 21 -7.65 -10.08 17.80
N LEU A 22 -7.14 -10.72 16.76
CA LEU A 22 -7.69 -10.61 15.39
C LEU A 22 -9.00 -11.38 15.19
N ASN A 23 -9.44 -12.18 16.16
CA ASN A 23 -10.76 -12.82 16.12
C ASN A 23 -11.88 -11.80 16.34
N HIS A 24 -11.58 -10.70 17.02
CA HIS A 24 -12.55 -9.63 17.24
C HIS A 24 -12.62 -8.74 15.99
N PRO A 25 -13.78 -8.64 15.30
CA PRO A 25 -13.89 -7.92 14.03
C PRO A 25 -13.48 -6.44 14.16
N GLN A 26 -13.88 -5.78 15.25
CA GLN A 26 -13.43 -4.41 15.56
C GLN A 26 -11.89 -4.26 15.54
N VAL A 27 -11.16 -5.17 16.19
CA VAL A 27 -9.70 -5.11 16.29
C VAL A 27 -9.05 -5.41 14.95
N LEU A 28 -9.56 -6.40 14.21
CA LEU A 28 -9.10 -6.66 12.84
C LEU A 28 -9.31 -5.43 11.94
N GLY A 29 -10.47 -4.79 12.02
CA GLY A 29 -10.78 -3.61 11.23
C GLY A 29 -9.85 -2.42 11.56
N ILE A 30 -9.61 -2.15 12.84
CA ILE A 30 -8.63 -1.13 13.28
C ILE A 30 -7.23 -1.47 12.75
N PHE A 31 -6.84 -2.74 12.78
CA PHE A 31 -5.53 -3.17 12.30
C PHE A 31 -5.38 -2.97 10.79
N LEU A 32 -6.43 -3.25 10.01
CA LEU A 32 -6.48 -2.92 8.58
C LEU A 32 -6.43 -1.41 8.36
N ASP A 33 -7.10 -0.61 9.18
CA ASP A 33 -7.04 0.86 9.06
C ASP A 33 -5.61 1.39 9.24
N ILE A 34 -4.86 0.84 10.20
CA ILE A 34 -3.45 1.20 10.40
C ILE A 34 -2.61 0.87 9.15
N ILE A 35 -2.83 -0.31 8.55
CA ILE A 35 -2.15 -0.72 7.31
C ILE A 35 -2.54 0.22 6.15
N GLY A 36 -3.82 0.52 6.01
CA GLY A 36 -4.33 1.41 4.97
C GLY A 36 -3.79 2.84 5.10
N ALA A 37 -3.77 3.38 6.32
CA ALA A 37 -3.18 4.68 6.64
C ALA A 37 -1.67 4.71 6.36
N TYR A 38 -0.95 3.61 6.58
CA TYR A 38 0.45 3.51 6.20
C TYR A 38 0.65 3.66 4.68
N TYR A 39 -0.11 2.94 3.85
CA TYR A 39 0.00 3.07 2.39
C TYR A 39 -0.43 4.45 1.88
N LEU A 40 -1.46 5.04 2.51
CA LEU A 40 -1.87 6.41 2.22
C LEU A 40 -0.76 7.41 2.57
N GLY A 41 -0.17 7.31 3.76
CA GLY A 41 0.93 8.16 4.20
C GLY A 41 2.17 8.00 3.31
N GLN A 42 2.50 6.78 2.89
CA GLN A 42 3.60 6.53 1.95
C GLN A 42 3.41 7.28 0.63
N SER A 43 2.18 7.36 0.12
CA SER A 43 1.90 8.09 -1.13
C SER A 43 2.22 9.58 -1.06
N PHE A 44 2.21 10.18 0.14
CA PHE A 44 2.54 11.60 0.36
C PHE A 44 4.01 11.81 0.79
N VAL A 45 4.56 10.93 1.61
CA VAL A 45 5.85 11.13 2.30
C VAL A 45 7.06 10.73 1.46
N THR A 46 6.90 9.91 0.40
CA THR A 46 8.06 9.30 -0.28
C THR A 46 8.80 10.18 -1.28
N LYS A 47 8.53 11.49 -1.37
CA LYS A 47 9.34 12.37 -2.22
C LYS A 47 9.76 13.66 -1.53
N ASN A 48 11.07 13.91 -1.51
CA ASN A 48 11.59 15.24 -1.25
C ASN A 48 11.12 16.16 -2.39
N LEU A 49 10.74 17.39 -2.04
CA LEU A 49 10.41 18.44 -3.01
C LEU A 49 11.51 18.58 -4.06
N ASP A 50 12.77 18.42 -3.66
CA ASP A 50 13.94 18.46 -4.54
C ASP A 50 13.95 17.33 -5.58
N ASP A 51 13.48 16.13 -5.24
CA ASP A 51 13.38 15.01 -6.20
C ASP A 51 12.23 15.25 -7.19
N ILE A 52 11.13 15.86 -6.75
CA ILE A 52 10.04 16.28 -7.64
C ILE A 52 10.54 17.36 -8.60
N VAL A 53 11.27 18.35 -8.10
CA VAL A 53 11.85 19.42 -8.93
C VAL A 53 12.92 18.86 -9.88
N CYS A 54 13.82 17.98 -9.43
CA CYS A 54 14.82 17.36 -10.30
C CYS A 54 14.18 16.50 -11.40
N GLU A 55 13.09 15.77 -11.11
CA GLU A 55 12.33 15.03 -12.12
C GLU A 55 11.51 15.94 -13.04
N SER A 56 11.08 17.11 -12.54
CA SER A 56 10.30 18.10 -13.30
C SER A 56 11.16 19.09 -14.08
N TRP A 57 12.48 19.12 -13.93
CA TRP A 57 13.35 20.08 -14.62
C TRP A 57 14.55 19.40 -15.31
N GLY A 58 14.80 18.12 -15.01
CA GLY A 58 16.00 17.41 -15.44
C GLY A 58 17.21 17.82 -14.62
N SER A 59 18.10 16.86 -14.35
CA SER A 59 19.37 17.11 -13.65
C SER A 59 20.53 17.00 -14.64
N GLU A 60 21.48 17.94 -14.56
CA GLU A 60 22.77 17.88 -15.29
C GLU A 60 23.60 16.63 -14.90
N SER A 61 23.25 15.94 -13.81
CA SER A 61 24.03 14.84 -13.24
C SER A 61 23.78 13.45 -13.86
N ASN A 62 23.17 13.34 -15.05
CA ASN A 62 22.85 12.06 -15.73
C ASN A 62 22.03 11.03 -14.90
N LYS A 63 21.49 11.43 -13.74
CA LYS A 63 20.75 10.52 -12.84
C LYS A 63 19.31 10.28 -13.30
N TYR A 64 18.79 11.16 -14.16
CA TYR A 64 17.46 11.09 -14.77
C TYR A 64 17.54 11.49 -16.25
N PRO A 65 17.96 10.57 -17.14
CA PRO A 65 18.01 10.83 -18.58
C PRO A 65 16.59 10.71 -19.14
N GLY A 66 15.86 11.81 -19.17
CA GLY A 66 14.49 11.85 -19.71
C GLY A 66 13.75 13.07 -19.19
N GLY A 67 13.43 13.99 -20.08
CA GLY A 67 12.83 15.28 -19.75
C GLY A 67 11.48 15.17 -19.03
N LEU A 68 11.19 16.22 -18.24
CA LEU A 68 9.92 16.73 -17.68
C LEU A 68 8.67 15.83 -17.57
N SER A 69 8.27 15.08 -18.59
CA SER A 69 7.02 14.33 -18.59
C SER A 69 7.14 12.92 -18.02
N ASP A 70 8.26 12.24 -18.24
CA ASP A 70 8.26 10.77 -18.15
C ASP A 70 8.52 10.28 -16.72
N ASN A 71 9.51 10.90 -16.05
CA ASN A 71 9.85 10.57 -14.67
C ASN A 71 8.78 11.06 -13.66
N LEU A 72 8.20 12.23 -13.92
CA LEU A 72 7.08 12.75 -13.13
C LEU A 72 5.81 11.89 -13.30
N GLY A 73 5.54 11.41 -14.52
CA GLY A 73 4.42 10.51 -14.79
C GLY A 73 4.52 9.16 -14.08
N ILE A 74 5.70 8.54 -14.09
CA ILE A 74 5.99 7.28 -13.37
C ILE A 74 5.72 7.45 -11.87
N SER A 75 6.19 8.55 -11.30
CA SER A 75 6.07 8.76 -9.86
C SER A 75 4.67 9.12 -9.40
N LEU A 76 3.95 9.96 -10.14
CA LEU A 76 2.53 10.23 -9.89
C LEU A 76 1.70 8.95 -10.03
N TYR A 77 2.03 8.09 -11.00
CA TYR A 77 1.38 6.79 -11.15
C TYR A 77 1.62 5.87 -9.94
N GLN A 78 2.86 5.83 -9.43
CA GLN A 78 3.18 5.08 -8.22
C GLN A 78 2.43 5.62 -7.00
N GLN A 79 2.43 6.93 -6.78
CA GLN A 79 1.68 7.57 -5.70
C GLN A 79 0.19 7.27 -5.80
N ALA A 80 -0.39 7.33 -7.01
CA ALA A 80 -1.79 7.01 -7.22
C ALA A 80 -2.12 5.54 -6.89
N ILE A 81 -1.23 4.59 -7.22
CA ILE A 81 -1.41 3.17 -6.84
C ILE A 81 -1.33 3.00 -5.33
N GLU A 82 -0.35 3.62 -4.68
CA GLU A 82 -0.16 3.53 -3.22
C GLU A 82 -1.35 4.15 -2.47
N ALA A 83 -1.83 5.32 -2.90
CA ALA A 83 -3.02 5.97 -2.36
C ALA A 83 -4.28 5.11 -2.55
N ARG A 84 -4.52 4.58 -3.75
CA ARG A 84 -5.66 3.69 -4.02
C ARG A 84 -5.63 2.43 -3.16
N THR A 85 -4.45 1.85 -2.99
CA THR A 85 -4.25 0.69 -2.11
C THR A 85 -4.61 1.05 -0.67
N GLY A 86 -4.12 2.19 -0.17
CA GLY A 86 -4.48 2.70 1.16
C GLY A 86 -5.99 2.87 1.35
N PHE A 87 -6.67 3.51 0.40
CA PHE A 87 -8.12 3.71 0.45
C PHE A 87 -8.92 2.40 0.42
N ILE A 88 -8.52 1.43 -0.41
CA ILE A 88 -9.20 0.12 -0.46
C ILE A 88 -9.09 -0.59 0.88
N ILE A 89 -7.90 -0.63 1.47
CA ILE A 89 -7.68 -1.30 2.76
C ILE A 89 -8.46 -0.61 3.88
N LEU A 90 -8.44 0.73 3.93
CA LEU A 90 -9.26 1.52 4.88
C LEU A 90 -10.75 1.22 4.73
N THR A 91 -11.23 1.15 3.49
CA THR A 91 -12.66 0.86 3.23
C THR A 91 -13.04 -0.51 3.77
N ILE A 92 -12.19 -1.52 3.59
CA ILE A 92 -12.41 -2.87 4.15
C ILE A 92 -12.39 -2.81 5.69
N GLY A 93 -11.44 -2.09 6.28
CA GLY A 93 -11.34 -1.92 7.74
C GLY A 93 -12.60 -1.28 8.33
N PHE A 94 -13.13 -0.22 7.72
CA PHE A 94 -14.38 0.41 8.11
C PHE A 94 -15.60 -0.50 7.93
N ILE A 95 -15.67 -1.27 6.84
CA ILE A 95 -16.78 -2.22 6.64
C ILE A 95 -16.77 -3.28 7.74
N ILE A 96 -15.62 -3.86 8.06
CA ILE A 96 -15.51 -4.88 9.11
C ILE A 96 -15.92 -4.30 10.48
N GLN A 97 -15.49 -3.07 10.79
CA GLN A 97 -15.94 -2.38 12.02
C GLN A 97 -17.45 -2.09 12.01
N GLY A 98 -18.00 -1.66 10.88
CA GLY A 98 -19.44 -1.44 10.73
C GLY A 98 -20.24 -2.72 10.99
N VAL A 99 -19.79 -3.85 10.46
CA VAL A 99 -20.40 -5.16 10.72
C VAL A 99 -20.24 -5.58 12.19
N SER A 100 -19.10 -5.27 12.81
CA SER A 100 -18.88 -5.51 14.25
C SER A 100 -19.86 -4.74 15.14
N ILE A 101 -20.26 -3.53 14.73
CA ILE A 101 -21.24 -2.72 15.47
C ILE A 101 -22.64 -3.34 15.36
N THR A 102 -23.01 -3.85 14.19
CA THR A 102 -24.33 -4.48 13.98
C THR A 102 -24.40 -5.91 14.53
N HIS A 103 -23.26 -6.61 14.61
CA HIS A 103 -23.14 -7.99 15.09
C HIS A 103 -21.98 -8.12 16.09
N PRO A 104 -22.14 -7.63 17.34
CA PRO A 104 -21.07 -7.56 18.33
C PRO A 104 -20.57 -8.94 18.81
N ASP A 105 -21.44 -9.96 18.76
CA ASP A 105 -21.10 -11.33 19.18
C ASP A 105 -20.42 -12.14 18.06
N TRP A 106 -20.22 -11.55 16.88
CA TRP A 106 -19.61 -12.25 15.77
C TRP A 106 -18.10 -12.34 15.95
N GLU A 107 -17.59 -13.56 16.03
CA GLU A 107 -16.16 -13.84 16.07
C GLU A 107 -15.67 -14.36 14.71
N ILE A 108 -14.49 -13.91 14.31
CA ILE A 108 -13.78 -14.45 13.17
C ILE A 108 -13.13 -15.77 13.60
N ILE A 109 -13.22 -16.78 12.75
CA ILE A 109 -12.62 -18.09 12.99
C ILE A 109 -11.12 -17.91 13.26
N LYS A 110 -10.62 -18.59 14.30
CA LYS A 110 -9.19 -18.61 14.64
C LYS A 110 -8.33 -18.92 13.41
N CYS A 111 -7.18 -18.28 13.34
CA CYS A 111 -6.22 -18.28 12.24
C CYS A 111 -6.71 -17.57 10.97
N LEU A 112 -8.01 -17.28 10.81
CA LEU A 112 -8.55 -16.67 9.59
C LEU A 112 -8.24 -15.18 9.51
N GLY A 113 -8.26 -14.46 10.64
CA GLY A 113 -7.94 -13.03 10.72
C GLY A 113 -6.51 -12.73 10.28
N GLY A 114 -5.53 -13.37 10.91
CA GLY A 114 -4.11 -13.25 10.58
C GLY A 114 -3.80 -13.74 9.16
N SER A 115 -4.40 -14.84 8.72
CA SER A 115 -4.24 -15.33 7.34
C SER A 115 -4.76 -14.33 6.31
N LEU A 116 -5.89 -13.68 6.59
CA LEU A 116 -6.47 -12.65 5.73
C LEU A 116 -5.55 -11.44 5.61
N VAL A 117 -4.97 -10.96 6.71
CA VAL A 117 -4.02 -9.85 6.69
C VAL A 117 -2.75 -10.23 5.90
N ILE A 118 -2.18 -11.40 6.14
CA ILE A 118 -0.98 -11.87 5.42
C ILE A 118 -1.26 -11.99 3.91
N LEU A 119 -2.40 -12.60 3.55
CA LEU A 119 -2.82 -12.73 2.15
C LEU A 119 -2.95 -11.35 1.50
N LEU A 120 -3.59 -10.41 2.18
CA LEU A 120 -3.76 -9.03 1.71
C LEU A 120 -2.39 -8.36 1.48
N LEU A 121 -1.46 -8.47 2.42
CA LEU A 121 -0.11 -7.91 2.28
C LEU A 121 0.66 -8.53 1.10
N ILE A 122 0.55 -9.85 0.90
CA ILE A 122 1.16 -10.54 -0.24
C ILE A 122 0.54 -10.05 -1.55
N THR A 123 -0.79 -9.99 -1.64
CA THR A 123 -1.51 -9.52 -2.82
C THR A 123 -1.12 -8.10 -3.17
N VAL A 124 -1.06 -7.19 -2.20
CA VAL A 124 -0.61 -5.81 -2.41
C VAL A 124 0.82 -5.78 -2.94
N ASN A 125 1.73 -6.58 -2.38
CA ASN A 125 3.12 -6.61 -2.81
C ASN A 125 3.26 -7.16 -4.25
N ILE A 126 2.50 -8.19 -4.61
CA ILE A 126 2.45 -8.71 -5.99
C ILE A 126 1.90 -7.65 -6.93
N ILE A 127 0.77 -7.02 -6.60
CA ILE A 127 0.14 -5.99 -7.43
C ILE A 127 1.10 -4.82 -7.64
N HIS A 128 1.72 -4.32 -6.58
CA HIS A 128 2.70 -3.24 -6.65
C HIS A 128 3.90 -3.67 -7.51
N SER A 129 4.44 -4.88 -7.30
CA SER A 129 5.55 -5.38 -8.11
C SER A 129 5.19 -5.60 -9.59
N SER A 130 3.93 -5.93 -9.92
CA SER A 130 3.47 -6.14 -11.29
C SER A 130 3.08 -4.84 -11.99
N LEU A 131 2.46 -3.89 -11.28
CA LEU A 131 2.03 -2.61 -11.82
C LEU A 131 3.16 -1.59 -11.91
N LEU A 132 4.16 -1.67 -11.02
CA LEU A 132 5.31 -0.78 -10.98
C LEU A 132 6.51 -1.30 -11.81
N LYS A 133 6.30 -2.27 -12.72
CA LYS A 133 7.35 -2.69 -13.65
C LYS A 133 7.68 -1.55 -14.63
N PRO A 134 8.94 -1.10 -14.72
CA PRO A 134 9.37 -0.03 -15.63
C PRO A 134 8.99 -0.30 -17.09
N ASP A 135 9.13 -1.55 -17.55
CA ASP A 135 8.91 -1.93 -18.95
C ASP A 135 7.49 -1.64 -19.46
N ARG A 136 6.47 -1.69 -18.59
CA ARG A 136 5.08 -1.36 -18.96
C ARG A 136 4.83 0.15 -19.04
N ILE A 137 5.61 0.93 -18.30
CA ILE A 137 5.51 2.39 -18.30
C ILE A 137 6.25 2.94 -19.53
N VAL A 138 7.42 2.38 -19.84
CA VAL A 138 8.19 2.67 -21.07
C VAL A 138 7.40 2.30 -22.32
N LYS A 139 6.78 1.11 -22.39
CA LYS A 139 6.01 0.70 -23.59
C LYS A 139 4.79 1.59 -23.87
N LYS A 140 4.13 2.12 -22.84
CA LYS A 140 3.01 3.06 -23.01
C LYS A 140 3.43 4.45 -23.49
N MET A 141 4.71 4.78 -23.39
CA MET A 141 5.30 6.04 -23.88
C MET A 141 5.77 5.90 -25.32
N ASP A 142 6.35 4.76 -25.70
CA ASP A 142 6.71 4.44 -27.11
C ASP A 142 5.49 4.42 -28.04
N ASP A 143 4.33 3.92 -27.57
CA ASP A 143 3.10 3.88 -28.39
C ASP A 143 2.47 5.29 -28.63
N ARG A 144 3.07 6.37 -28.09
CA ARG A 144 2.60 7.77 -28.25
C ARG A 144 3.57 8.66 -29.04
N GLY A 145 4.72 8.14 -29.47
CA GLY A 145 5.66 8.79 -30.39
C GLY A 145 5.47 8.33 -31.82
#